data_AF-A0A9D6URX5-F1
#
_entry.id   AF-A0A9D6URX5-F1
#
_cell.length_a   1.000
_cell.length_b   1.000
_cell.length_c   1.000
_cell.angle_alpha   90.00
_cell.angle_beta   90.00
_cell.angle_gamma   90.00
#
_symmetry.space_group_name_H-M   'P 1'
#
loop_
_entity.id
_entity.type
_entity.pdbx_description
1 polymer ?
#
loop_
_entity_poly.entity_id
_entity_poly.type
_entity_poly.pdbx_seq_one_letter_code
_entity_poly.pdbx_strand_id
1 'polypeptide(L)'
;MGELKHKNVTLSLPEPLLRRFRVYAAQNDRSMTSLMAEAIGKMLDEGGEYEKAQRRFVKRMREAQDRGTGGVFDWTREDLHER
;
A
#
# COMPACT_ATOMS: atom_id res chain seq x y z
N MET A 1 -24.54 -9.84 -7.06
CA MET A 1 -23.16 -9.36 -7.29
C MET A 1 -23.29 -8.07 -8.09
N GLY A 2 -23.00 -6.91 -7.47
CA GLY A 2 -23.25 -5.62 -8.12
C GLY A 2 -22.35 -5.43 -9.34
N GLU A 3 -22.92 -4.98 -10.45
CA GLU A 3 -22.19 -4.68 -11.68
C GLU A 3 -21.23 -3.50 -11.44
N LEU A 4 -19.94 -3.70 -11.71
CA LEU A 4 -18.93 -2.65 -11.61
C LEU A 4 -19.14 -1.66 -12.76
N LYS A 5 -19.77 -0.52 -12.47
CA LYS A 5 -20.03 0.50 -13.46
C LYS A 5 -18.78 1.34 -13.72
N HIS A 6 -18.29 1.30 -14.96
CA HIS A 6 -17.22 2.19 -15.41
C HIS A 6 -17.73 3.62 -15.62
N LYS A 7 -16.94 4.62 -15.22
CA LYS A 7 -17.17 6.04 -15.53
C LYS A 7 -16.05 6.57 -16.41
N ASN A 8 -16.41 7.27 -17.47
CA ASN A 8 -15.46 7.93 -18.36
C ASN A 8 -14.91 9.19 -17.70
N VAL A 9 -13.60 9.38 -17.81
CA VAL A 9 -12.89 10.55 -17.29
C VAL A 9 -11.94 11.06 -18.37
N THR A 10 -11.88 12.37 -18.56
CA THR A 10 -10.93 13.01 -19.48
C THR A 10 -9.69 13.41 -18.71
N LEU A 11 -8.51 13.01 -19.19
CA LEU A 11 -7.22 13.32 -18.57
C LEU A 11 -6.32 14.01 -19.59
N SER A 12 -5.63 15.05 -19.14
CA SER A 12 -4.57 15.70 -19.92
C SER A 12 -3.24 15.03 -19.59
N LEU A 13 -2.63 14.38 -20.59
CA LEU A 13 -1.33 13.73 -20.48
C LEU A 13 -0.38 14.30 -21.55
N PRO A 14 0.94 14.36 -21.28
CA PRO A 14 1.90 14.72 -22.31
C PRO A 14 1.77 13.80 -23.52
N GLU A 15 1.66 14.37 -24.72
CA GLU A 15 1.49 13.60 -25.97
C GLU A 15 2.57 12.52 -26.19
N PRO A 16 3.87 12.78 -25.91
CA PRO A 16 4.90 11.75 -26.02
C PRO A 16 4.65 10.55 -25.10
N LEU A 17 4.10 10.80 -23.91
CA LEU A 17 3.78 9.76 -22.93
C LEU A 17 2.60 8.92 -23.43
N LEU A 18 1.53 9.56 -23.92
CA LEU A 18 0.36 8.85 -24.43
C LEU A 18 0.71 7.95 -25.62
N ARG A 19 1.60 8.41 -26.51
CA ARG A 19 2.10 7.61 -27.63
C ARG A 19 2.84 6.36 -27.16
N ARG A 20 3.77 6.51 -26.21
CA ARG A 20 4.50 5.37 -25.62
C ARG A 20 3.56 4.41 -24.91
N PHE A 21 2.58 4.93 -24.18
CA PHE A 21 1.61 4.12 -23.47
C PHE A 21 0.73 3.29 -24.41
N ARG A 22 0.28 3.86 -25.53
CA ARG A 22 -0.46 3.12 -26.57
C ARG A 22 0.34 1.94 -27.13
N VAL A 23 1.61 2.17 -27.47
CA VAL A 23 2.49 1.11 -27.97
C VAL A 23 2.68 0.02 -26.92
N TYR A 24 2.94 0.40 -25.67
CA TYR A 24 3.07 -0.55 -24.57
C TYR A 24 1.81 -1.40 -24.37
N ALA A 25 0.63 -0.78 -24.36
CA ALA A 25 -0.63 -1.48 -24.21
C ALA A 25 -0.87 -2.50 -25.33
N ALA A 26 -0.61 -2.11 -26.58
CA ALA A 26 -0.73 -2.97 -27.74
C ALA A 26 0.27 -4.14 -27.73
N GLN A 27 1.53 -3.90 -27.33
CA GLN A 27 2.56 -4.94 -27.23
C GLN A 27 2.24 -6.01 -26.17
N ASN A 28 1.40 -5.70 -25.19
CA ASN A 28 1.06 -6.59 -24.10
C ASN A 28 -0.36 -7.16 -24.21
N ASP A 29 -1.08 -6.93 -25.33
CA ASP A 29 -2.48 -7.33 -25.51
C ASP A 29 -3.41 -6.83 -24.39
N ARG A 30 -3.15 -5.62 -23.86
CA ARG A 30 -3.93 -5.01 -22.78
C ARG A 30 -4.54 -3.69 -23.22
N SER A 31 -5.72 -3.37 -22.68
CA SER A 31 -6.32 -2.06 -22.90
C SER A 31 -5.67 -0.99 -22.02
N MET A 32 -5.60 0.24 -22.54
CA MET A 32 -5.11 1.39 -21.76
C MET A 32 -5.92 1.60 -20.48
N THR A 33 -7.24 1.44 -20.54
CA THR A 33 -8.12 1.58 -19.36
C THR A 33 -7.80 0.54 -18.29
N SER A 34 -7.56 -0.73 -18.68
CA SER A 34 -7.18 -1.79 -17.73
C SER A 34 -5.85 -1.47 -17.05
N LEU A 35 -4.84 -1.05 -17.83
CA LEU A 35 -3.53 -0.71 -17.29
C LEU A 35 -3.57 0.52 -16.37
N MET A 36 -4.38 1.54 -16.71
CA MET A 36 -4.55 2.70 -15.83
C MET A 36 -5.29 2.33 -14.54
N ALA A 37 -6.34 1.50 -14.62
CA ALA A 37 -7.04 1.03 -13.42
C ALA A 37 -6.12 0.24 -12.50
N GLU A 38 -5.26 -0.62 -13.07
CA GLU A 38 -4.26 -1.39 -12.32
C GLU A 38 -3.22 -0.47 -11.67
N ALA A 39 -2.68 0.51 -12.41
CA ALA A 39 -1.71 1.46 -11.88
C ALA A 39 -2.30 2.32 -10.75
N ILE A 40 -3.54 2.81 -10.91
CA ILE A 40 -4.26 3.55 -9.87
C ILE A 40 -4.48 2.67 -8.64
N GLY A 41 -4.91 1.41 -8.84
CA GLY A 41 -5.07 0.44 -7.76
C GLY A 41 -3.78 0.25 -6.98
N LYS A 42 -2.66 0.00 -7.68
CA LYS A 42 -1.33 -0.13 -7.05
C LYS A 42 -0.93 1.12 -6.26
N MET A 43 -1.11 2.32 -6.81
CA MET A 43 -0.78 3.57 -6.11
C MET A 43 -1.62 3.75 -4.83
N LEU A 44 -2.90 3.40 -4.87
CA LEU A 44 -3.80 3.48 -3.71
C LEU A 44 -3.50 2.38 -2.67
N ASP A 45 -3.15 1.18 -3.13
CA ASP A 45 -2.79 0.06 -2.27
C ASP A 45 -1.43 0.29 -1.59
N GLU A 46 -0.44 0.84 -2.30
CA GLU A 46 0.87 1.23 -1.75
C GLU A 46 0.73 2.31 -0.66
N GLY A 47 -0.07 3.34 -0.91
CA GLY A 47 -0.40 4.34 0.10
C GLY A 47 -1.18 3.74 1.28
N GLY A 48 -2.12 2.84 0.98
CA GLY A 48 -2.94 2.15 1.97
C GLY A 48 -2.16 1.20 2.87
N GLU A 49 -1.21 0.43 2.36
CA GLU A 49 -0.41 -0.51 3.14
C GLU A 49 0.59 0.20 4.04
N TYR A 50 1.21 1.29 3.58
CA TYR A 50 2.05 2.12 4.44
C TYR A 50 1.23 2.74 5.58
N GLU A 51 0.10 3.38 5.27
CA GLU A 51 -0.76 3.96 6.31
C GLU A 51 -1.36 2.91 7.24
N LYS A 52 -1.75 1.73 6.73
CA LYS A 52 -2.23 0.61 7.57
C LYS A 52 -1.11 0.10 8.47
N ALA A 53 0.12 -0.05 7.98
CA ALA A 53 1.27 -0.45 8.78
C ALA A 53 1.56 0.59 9.87
N GLN A 54 1.58 1.88 9.51
CA GLN A 54 1.74 3.00 10.44
C GLN A 54 0.64 2.99 11.51
N ARG A 55 -0.63 2.89 11.11
CA ARG A 55 -1.78 2.82 12.03
C ARG A 55 -1.67 1.60 12.96
N ARG A 56 -1.28 0.43 12.46
CA ARG A 56 -1.05 -0.78 13.27
C ARG A 56 0.06 -0.57 14.29
N PHE A 57 1.19 0.02 13.89
CA PHE A 57 2.31 0.30 14.78
C PHE A 57 1.95 1.31 15.87
N VAL A 58 1.32 2.43 15.48
CA VAL A 58 0.87 3.46 16.44
C VAL A 58 -0.19 2.90 17.39
N LYS A 59 -1.14 2.10 16.89
CA LYS A 59 -2.14 1.41 17.72
C LYS A 59 -1.48 0.45 18.70
N ARG A 60 -0.51 -0.36 18.28
CA ARG A 60 0.26 -1.27 19.15
C ARG A 60 1.07 -0.54 20.22
N MET A 61 1.58 0.67 19.94
CA MET A 61 2.28 1.48 20.94
C MET A 61 1.31 2.09 21.95
N ARG A 62 0.14 2.57 21.49
CA ARG A 62 -0.89 3.18 22.36
C ARG A 62 -1.65 2.16 23.21
N GLU A 63 -1.90 0.98 22.64
CA GLU A 63 -2.61 -0.14 23.28
C GLU A 63 -1.65 -1.21 23.77
N ALA A 64 -0.36 -0.88 23.91
CA ALA A 64 0.61 -1.80 24.48
C ALA A 64 0.11 -2.22 25.86
N GLN A 65 -0.23 -3.51 26.01
CA GLN A 65 -0.54 -4.06 27.33
C GLN A 65 0.65 -3.81 28.24
N ASP A 66 0.38 -3.36 29.46
CA ASP A 66 1.37 -3.30 30.52
C ASP A 66 2.02 -4.67 30.63
N ARG A 67 3.31 -4.73 30.31
CA ARG A 67 4.09 -5.98 30.32
C ARG A 67 4.51 -6.37 31.74
N GLY A 68 3.88 -5.76 32.76
CA GLY A 68 4.19 -5.97 34.16
C GLY A 68 5.54 -5.37 34.55
N THR A 69 6.11 -4.53 33.69
CA THR A 69 7.42 -3.91 33.92
C THR A 69 7.31 -2.59 34.67
N GLY A 70 6.15 -1.94 34.68
CA GLY A 70 5.98 -0.64 35.37
C GLY A 70 6.99 0.43 34.92
N GLY A 71 7.63 0.27 33.76
CA GLY A 71 8.72 1.13 33.28
C GLY A 71 10.11 0.81 33.85
N VAL A 72 10.26 -0.26 34.66
CA VAL A 72 11.52 -0.73 35.22
C VAL A 72 11.91 -2.05 34.55
N PHE A 73 13.10 -2.08 33.97
CA PHE A 73 13.70 -3.27 33.37
C PHE A 73 14.91 -3.65 34.23
N ASP A 74 14.89 -4.79 34.91
CA ASP A 74 16.04 -5.29 35.70
C ASP A 74 16.85 -6.39 35.00
N TRP A 75 16.37 -6.84 33.85
CA TRP A 75 16.93 -7.97 33.10
C TRP A 75 18.05 -7.46 32.18
N THR A 76 19.19 -8.15 32.22
CA THR A 76 20.29 -7.95 31.28
C THR A 76 20.06 -8.73 30.00
N ARG A 77 20.78 -8.39 28.94
CA ARG A 77 20.62 -9.06 27.63
C ARG A 77 20.97 -10.55 27.74
N GLU A 78 21.91 -10.91 28.63
CA GLU A 78 22.27 -12.29 28.92
C GLU A 78 21.10 -13.09 29.50
N ASP A 79 20.30 -12.50 30.39
CA ASP A 79 19.14 -13.18 31.04
C ASP A 79 18.01 -13.54 30.07
N LEU A 80 17.91 -12.82 28.94
CA LEU A 80 16.87 -13.04 27.92
C LEU A 80 17.20 -14.20 26.96
N HIS A 81 18.46 -14.64 26.94
CA HIS A 81 18.97 -15.64 25.99
C HIS A 81 19.00 -17.07 26.52
N GLU A 82 18.69 -17.31 27.80
CA GLU A 82 18.48 -18.65 28.35
C GLU A 82 17.02 -19.09 28.15
N ARG A 83 16.67 -19.46 26.92
CA ARG A 83 15.48 -20.28 26.63
C ARG A 83 15.77 -21.32 25.57
#